data_AF-J4H162-F1
#
_entry.id   AF-J4H162-F1
#
_cell.length_a   1.000
_cell.length_b   1.000
_cell.length_c   1.000
_cell.angle_alpha   90.00
_cell.angle_beta   90.00
_cell.angle_gamma   90.00
#
_symmetry.space_group_name_H-M   'P 1'
#
loop_
_entity.id
_entity.type
_entity.pdbx_description
1 polymer ?
#
loop_
_entity_poly.entity_id
_entity_poly.type
_entity_poly.pdbx_seq_one_letter_code
_entity_poly.pdbx_strand_id
1 'polypeptide(L)'
;MSKATDPRPTVTGVPRLGLESVRGERRNYNDWTTSSKLVSSLYVQALQRMMSEPYADDFSWESIGGIHGLPYVRWGDSGGPNPDPDSEFGGYCTHGSVLFPTWHRPYVALFEQAVQKQAAQIAQEYTTDRQEWIREATDLRSWFWDWAAEPRVPGMPVPELLISPKTEVITPKGVVTANNPLYSHVFQHPFPVSTFPKPFSSWKQTLRYPTSGDSSAESDMKKFVSNYAANASQIRTQTYHCLTRLTTWEKFSNHTAKNDPTIANSLETIHDQMHVIIGGISPYPGHMADPTVAGFDVAFFAHHTNVDRLLALWRAINYTAWVSPGQQPDGTYTLSNSAEVDTQSDLTPFWRNQEGYWKSADIIDTNTFNYAYEDFKGTSQDPAVLAKQILLRVQALYGGDSIALAKKHASNGSIREWNVHIKFKKFELGSSFSVLVYIGETYVGSVSAFVNSRPENCANCRRNQDVEVEGFVHLTKAMVEKYTLPSLEPDDVRPILAEHISVKLEGFKPDGTPANISDDLPSLKVAVCSQLVSYGRGDEQPRPTLGDVNYHHDIFEGKPGHVPAGQW
;
A
#
# COMPACT_ATOMS: atom_id res chain seq x y z
N MET A 1 34.13 7.32 -27.48
CA MET A 1 33.38 8.55 -27.78
C MET A 1 32.41 8.77 -26.63
N SER A 2 32.64 9.82 -25.83
CA SER A 2 31.79 10.23 -24.71
C SER A 2 30.40 10.54 -25.25
N LYS A 3 29.37 9.79 -24.85
CA LYS A 3 27.98 10.26 -25.02
C LYS A 3 27.91 11.63 -24.34
N ALA A 4 27.44 12.66 -25.05
CA ALA A 4 26.90 13.83 -24.37
C ALA A 4 25.86 13.28 -23.39
N THR A 5 25.98 13.60 -22.11
CA THR A 5 25.08 13.07 -21.07
C THR A 5 23.67 13.52 -21.40
N ASP A 6 22.80 12.57 -21.76
CA ASP A 6 21.38 12.84 -21.94
C ASP A 6 20.86 13.54 -20.66
N PRO A 7 19.94 14.51 -20.79
CA PRO A 7 19.40 15.18 -19.62
C PRO A 7 18.73 14.18 -18.69
N ARG A 8 18.90 14.36 -17.38
CA ARG A 8 18.32 13.50 -16.34
C ARG A 8 16.79 13.45 -16.46
N PRO A 9 16.15 12.29 -16.27
CA PRO A 9 14.71 12.14 -16.31
C PRO A 9 14.07 12.88 -15.12
N THR A 10 13.59 14.10 -15.37
CA THR A 10 13.04 14.96 -14.33
C THR A 10 11.58 14.59 -14.03
N VAL A 11 11.25 14.53 -12.74
CA VAL A 11 9.88 14.28 -12.26
C VAL A 11 9.21 15.62 -11.98
N THR A 12 8.27 16.01 -12.84
CA THR A 12 7.51 17.26 -12.74
C THR A 12 6.04 17.04 -12.37
N GLY A 13 5.58 15.79 -12.41
CA GLY A 13 4.15 15.48 -12.50
C GLY A 13 3.59 15.87 -13.86
N VAL A 14 2.27 15.82 -14.02
CA VAL A 14 1.61 16.14 -15.30
C VAL A 14 1.84 17.62 -15.65
N PRO A 15 2.32 17.95 -16.87
CA PRO A 15 2.53 19.34 -17.29
C PRO A 15 1.23 20.16 -17.25
N ARG A 16 1.31 21.41 -16.77
CA ARG A 16 0.25 22.41 -16.94
C ARG A 16 0.31 22.92 -18.38
N LEU A 17 -0.42 22.28 -19.30
CA LEU A 17 -0.48 22.65 -20.72
C LEU A 17 -1.25 23.98 -20.96
N GLY A 18 -0.83 25.08 -20.34
CA GLY A 18 -1.43 26.42 -20.51
C GLY A 18 -2.75 26.66 -19.76
N LEU A 19 -3.21 25.69 -18.95
CA LEU A 19 -4.37 25.82 -18.06
C LEU A 19 -3.87 26.07 -16.64
N GLU A 20 -3.58 27.33 -16.30
CA GLU A 20 -2.98 27.69 -15.01
C GLU A 20 -3.87 27.42 -13.78
N SER A 21 -5.18 27.17 -13.96
CA SER A 21 -6.16 27.20 -12.87
C SER A 21 -6.87 25.88 -12.53
N VAL A 22 -6.68 24.77 -13.27
CA VAL A 22 -7.40 23.51 -12.98
C VAL A 22 -6.40 22.39 -12.70
N ARG A 23 -6.38 21.93 -11.45
CA ARG A 23 -5.64 20.73 -11.02
C ARG A 23 -6.41 19.50 -11.48
N GLY A 24 -5.76 18.57 -12.17
CA GLY A 24 -6.38 17.29 -12.47
C GLY A 24 -6.64 16.52 -11.17
N GLU A 25 -7.78 15.84 -11.11
CA GLU A 25 -8.19 15.04 -9.96
C GLU A 25 -7.78 13.59 -10.20
N ARG A 26 -7.01 13.00 -9.27
CA ARG A 26 -6.91 11.56 -9.14
C ARG A 26 -8.24 11.07 -8.54
N ARG A 27 -8.94 10.21 -9.26
CA ARG A 27 -10.31 9.77 -8.94
C ARG A 27 -10.34 8.31 -8.49
N ASN A 28 -11.33 7.98 -7.65
CA ASN A 28 -11.64 6.60 -7.31
C ASN A 28 -11.94 5.81 -8.59
N TYR A 29 -11.49 4.57 -8.69
CA TYR A 29 -11.77 3.67 -9.82
C TYR A 29 -13.24 3.73 -10.31
N ASN A 30 -14.19 3.73 -9.37
CA ASN A 30 -15.61 3.72 -9.70
C ASN A 30 -16.07 4.99 -10.41
N ASP A 31 -15.54 6.16 -10.02
CA ASP A 31 -15.86 7.44 -10.67
C ASP A 31 -15.01 7.65 -11.92
N TRP A 32 -13.77 7.16 -11.90
CA TRP A 32 -12.86 7.20 -13.03
C TRP A 32 -13.43 6.46 -14.25
N THR A 33 -13.91 5.22 -14.06
CA THR A 33 -14.49 4.41 -15.15
C THR A 33 -15.86 4.88 -15.64
N THR A 34 -16.65 5.53 -14.77
CA THR A 34 -18.02 5.97 -15.11
C THR A 34 -18.09 7.41 -15.62
N SER A 35 -17.07 8.24 -15.33
CA SER A 35 -17.07 9.66 -15.74
C SER A 35 -16.92 9.87 -17.24
N SER A 36 -16.12 9.04 -17.93
CA SER A 36 -15.91 9.15 -19.38
C SER A 36 -15.29 7.87 -19.95
N LYS A 37 -15.97 7.24 -20.92
CA LYS A 37 -15.41 6.10 -21.66
C LYS A 37 -14.16 6.50 -22.47
N LEU A 38 -14.04 7.79 -22.83
CA LEU A 38 -12.87 8.34 -23.50
C LEU A 38 -11.64 8.27 -22.59
N VAL A 39 -11.74 8.72 -21.33
CA VAL A 39 -10.63 8.67 -20.36
C VAL A 39 -10.15 7.23 -20.16
N SER A 40 -11.06 6.29 -19.91
CA SER A 40 -10.67 4.88 -19.73
C SER A 40 -10.02 4.29 -20.98
N SER A 41 -10.49 4.69 -22.18
CA SER A 41 -9.93 4.22 -23.45
C SER A 41 -8.54 4.81 -23.71
N LEU A 42 -8.33 6.10 -23.41
CA LEU A 42 -7.01 6.74 -23.50
C LEU A 42 -6.02 6.10 -22.55
N TYR A 43 -6.41 5.88 -21.29
CA TYR A 43 -5.54 5.31 -20.27
C TYR A 43 -5.08 3.89 -20.65
N VAL A 44 -6.00 3.06 -21.15
CA VAL A 44 -5.67 1.71 -21.64
C VAL A 44 -4.69 1.77 -22.80
N GLN A 45 -4.92 2.64 -23.80
CA GLN A 45 -3.99 2.77 -24.94
C GLN A 45 -2.63 3.34 -24.51
N ALA A 46 -2.62 4.32 -23.60
CA ALA A 46 -1.42 4.95 -23.09
C ALA A 46 -0.55 3.95 -22.31
N LEU A 47 -1.15 3.13 -21.45
CA LEU A 47 -0.45 2.05 -20.78
C LEU A 47 0.09 1.00 -21.75
N GLN A 48 -0.70 0.58 -22.73
CA GLN A 48 -0.23 -0.36 -23.77
C GLN A 48 1.01 0.18 -24.50
N ARG A 49 1.01 1.47 -24.87
CA ARG A 49 2.16 2.11 -25.52
C ARG A 49 3.35 2.17 -24.55
N MET A 50 3.15 2.63 -23.31
CA MET A 50 4.19 2.69 -22.28
C MET A 50 4.82 1.32 -21.95
N MET A 51 4.03 0.24 -21.97
CA MET A 51 4.48 -1.14 -21.75
C MET A 51 5.20 -1.74 -22.96
N SER A 52 5.09 -1.13 -24.13
CA SER A 52 5.82 -1.53 -25.34
C SER A 52 7.15 -0.81 -25.52
N GLU A 53 7.40 0.25 -24.74
CA GLU A 53 8.68 0.96 -24.77
C GLU A 53 9.78 0.10 -24.15
N PRO A 54 11.01 0.14 -24.68
CA PRO A 54 12.13 -0.64 -24.16
C PRO A 54 12.57 -0.12 -22.79
N TYR A 55 13.12 -1.01 -21.95
CA TYR A 55 13.67 -0.66 -20.63
C TYR A 55 14.65 0.52 -20.66
N ALA A 56 15.39 0.71 -21.76
CA ALA A 56 16.35 1.81 -21.91
C ALA A 56 15.70 3.21 -21.93
N ASP A 57 14.38 3.32 -22.14
CA ASP A 57 13.64 4.55 -21.90
C ASP A 57 13.31 4.64 -20.40
N ASP A 58 13.87 5.67 -19.73
CA ASP A 58 13.64 5.97 -18.32
C ASP A 58 12.14 6.11 -17.95
N PHE A 59 11.29 6.42 -18.92
CA PHE A 59 9.84 6.57 -18.75
C PHE A 59 9.02 5.35 -19.23
N SER A 60 9.68 4.25 -19.62
CA SER A 60 8.99 2.98 -19.94
C SER A 60 8.38 2.34 -18.68
N TRP A 61 7.40 1.45 -18.87
CA TRP A 61 6.80 0.69 -17.77
C TRP A 61 7.83 -0.08 -16.96
N GLU A 62 8.72 -0.81 -17.65
CA GLU A 62 9.70 -1.67 -17.00
C GLU A 62 10.83 -0.88 -16.32
N SER A 63 11.24 0.27 -16.88
CA SER A 63 12.23 1.14 -16.24
C SER A 63 11.69 1.75 -14.95
N ILE A 64 10.48 2.34 -15.02
CA ILE A 64 9.81 2.91 -13.84
C ILE A 64 9.55 1.83 -12.79
N GLY A 65 8.95 0.68 -13.19
CA GLY A 65 8.70 -0.44 -12.27
C GLY A 65 9.96 -0.98 -11.60
N GLY A 66 11.09 -0.96 -12.32
CA GLY A 66 12.39 -1.41 -11.84
C GLY A 66 13.08 -0.46 -10.85
N ILE A 67 12.60 0.78 -10.68
CA ILE A 67 13.10 1.70 -9.63
C ILE A 67 12.86 1.09 -8.24
N HIS A 68 11.70 0.46 -8.06
CA HIS A 68 11.27 -0.06 -6.76
C HIS A 68 12.21 -1.14 -6.22
N GLY A 69 12.69 -2.05 -7.06
CA GLY A 69 13.44 -3.24 -6.64
C GLY A 69 14.42 -3.72 -7.70
N LEU A 70 14.23 -4.96 -8.17
CA LEU A 70 14.98 -5.52 -9.29
C LEU A 70 14.75 -4.68 -10.54
N PRO A 71 15.78 -4.50 -11.40
CA PRO A 71 17.03 -5.28 -11.46
C PRO A 71 18.22 -4.70 -10.66
N TYR A 72 17.98 -3.76 -9.73
CA TYR A 72 19.05 -3.04 -8.98
C TYR A 72 20.06 -2.33 -9.88
N VAL A 73 19.54 -1.64 -10.89
CA VAL A 73 20.35 -0.84 -11.79
C VAL A 73 20.14 0.65 -11.54
N ARG A 74 21.13 1.43 -11.96
CA ARG A 74 21.11 2.88 -11.86
C ARG A 74 20.00 3.46 -12.76
N TRP A 75 19.08 4.23 -12.21
CA TRP A 75 18.04 4.92 -12.99
C TRP A 75 18.37 6.41 -13.11
N GLY A 76 18.28 6.96 -14.33
CA GLY A 76 18.45 8.40 -14.57
C GLY A 76 19.75 9.01 -14.04
N ASP A 77 20.85 8.24 -14.02
CA ASP A 77 22.12 8.63 -13.40
C ASP A 77 22.06 9.02 -11.91
N SER A 78 21.05 8.54 -11.18
CA SER A 78 20.93 8.71 -9.73
C SER A 78 21.86 7.76 -8.97
N GLY A 79 22.54 8.25 -7.94
CA GLY A 79 23.47 7.44 -7.13
C GLY A 79 24.74 6.97 -7.86
N GLY A 80 25.44 6.00 -7.28
CA GLY A 80 26.64 5.38 -7.85
C GLY A 80 26.34 4.41 -9.01
N PRO A 81 27.37 3.80 -9.63
CA PRO A 81 27.18 2.81 -10.69
C PRO A 81 26.60 1.48 -10.19
N ASN A 82 26.66 1.23 -8.89
CA ASN A 82 26.11 0.06 -8.20
C ASN A 82 25.33 0.54 -6.96
N PRO A 83 24.42 -0.30 -6.41
CA PRO A 83 23.79 -0.03 -5.12
C PRO A 83 24.85 0.22 -4.03
N ASP A 84 24.46 1.00 -3.01
CA ASP A 84 25.26 1.21 -1.82
C ASP A 84 25.73 -0.15 -1.25
N PRO A 85 27.03 -0.33 -0.96
CA PRO A 85 27.58 -1.61 -0.55
C PRO A 85 27.04 -2.08 0.81
N ASP A 86 26.54 -1.16 1.64
CA ASP A 86 25.91 -1.44 2.93
C ASP A 86 24.38 -1.54 2.82
N SER A 87 23.83 -1.55 1.59
CA SER A 87 22.42 -1.84 1.32
C SER A 87 22.13 -3.33 1.34
N GLU A 88 21.09 -3.73 2.06
CA GLU A 88 20.61 -5.10 2.12
C GLU A 88 19.44 -5.36 1.16
N PHE A 89 18.69 -4.32 0.79
CA PHE A 89 17.57 -4.39 -0.14
C PHE A 89 18.00 -4.23 -1.62
N GLY A 90 18.89 -3.30 -1.92
CA GLY A 90 19.46 -3.03 -3.25
C GLY A 90 18.60 -2.18 -4.21
N GLY A 91 17.27 -2.11 -4.03
CA GLY A 91 16.38 -1.24 -4.81
C GLY A 91 16.27 0.17 -4.22
N TYR A 92 15.62 1.12 -4.90
CA TYR A 92 15.53 2.49 -4.39
C TYR A 92 14.44 2.72 -3.33
N CYS A 93 13.44 1.85 -3.23
CA CYS A 93 12.27 2.13 -2.41
C CYS A 93 12.61 2.15 -0.91
N THR A 94 12.04 3.14 -0.20
CA THR A 94 12.18 3.27 1.24
C THR A 94 11.01 2.55 1.92
N HIS A 95 11.31 1.47 2.64
CA HIS A 95 10.38 0.74 3.52
C HIS A 95 10.92 0.71 4.94
N GLY A 96 10.05 0.56 5.93
CA GLY A 96 10.43 0.63 7.35
C GLY A 96 10.96 1.99 7.75
N SER A 97 10.59 3.04 7.02
CA SER A 97 11.30 4.32 7.07
C SER A 97 10.34 5.47 7.18
N VAL A 98 10.72 6.51 7.91
CA VAL A 98 9.98 7.77 7.97
C VAL A 98 9.83 8.42 6.58
N LEU A 99 10.62 8.00 5.58
CA LEU A 99 10.49 8.45 4.20
C LEU A 99 9.43 7.68 3.40
N PHE A 100 8.92 6.53 3.86
CA PHE A 100 8.03 5.64 3.10
C PHE A 100 6.89 6.37 2.38
N PRO A 101 6.04 7.18 3.05
CA PRO A 101 4.93 7.83 2.36
C PRO A 101 5.42 8.86 1.33
N THR A 102 6.48 9.58 1.66
CA THR A 102 7.00 10.69 0.84
C THR A 102 7.84 10.22 -0.33
N TRP A 103 8.52 9.08 -0.25
CA TRP A 103 9.27 8.51 -1.38
C TRP A 103 8.34 7.98 -2.47
N HIS A 104 7.22 7.35 -2.08
CA HIS A 104 6.26 6.82 -3.04
C HIS A 104 5.43 7.90 -3.77
N ARG A 105 5.30 9.11 -3.20
CA ARG A 105 4.60 10.25 -3.84
C ARG A 105 5.19 10.67 -5.21
N PRO A 106 6.48 11.05 -5.32
CA PRO A 106 7.10 11.34 -6.61
C PRO A 106 7.19 10.10 -7.51
N TYR A 107 7.20 8.88 -6.95
CA TYR A 107 7.15 7.66 -7.75
C TYR A 107 5.84 7.52 -8.52
N VAL A 108 4.69 7.74 -7.85
CA VAL A 108 3.38 7.78 -8.52
C VAL A 108 3.30 8.96 -9.48
N ALA A 109 3.87 10.12 -9.14
CA ALA A 109 3.89 11.29 -10.04
C ALA A 109 4.70 11.03 -11.32
N LEU A 110 5.83 10.31 -11.23
CA LEU A 110 6.63 9.89 -12.38
C LEU A 110 5.84 8.95 -13.30
N PHE A 111 5.20 7.93 -12.72
CA PHE A 111 4.32 7.02 -13.46
C PHE A 111 3.19 7.78 -14.18
N GLU A 112 2.50 8.66 -13.45
CA GLU A 112 1.41 9.47 -13.97
C GLU A 112 1.87 10.40 -15.11
N GLN A 113 3.04 11.03 -14.97
CA GLN A 113 3.66 11.84 -16.01
C GLN A 113 3.95 11.03 -17.29
N ALA A 114 4.47 9.80 -17.14
CA ALA A 114 4.78 8.92 -18.27
C ALA A 114 3.51 8.46 -19.01
N VAL A 115 2.48 8.02 -18.30
CA VAL A 115 1.20 7.62 -18.91
C VAL A 115 0.53 8.81 -19.60
N GLN A 116 0.52 9.98 -18.96
CA GLN A 116 -0.10 11.16 -19.54
C GLN A 116 0.60 11.61 -20.82
N LYS A 117 1.94 11.53 -20.88
CA LYS A 117 2.71 11.82 -22.11
C LYS A 117 2.25 10.93 -23.26
N GLN A 118 2.04 9.63 -23.03
CA GLN A 118 1.55 8.71 -24.05
C GLN A 118 0.10 9.03 -24.45
N ALA A 119 -0.77 9.31 -23.48
CA ALA A 119 -2.15 9.71 -23.73
C ALA A 119 -2.24 10.98 -24.58
N ALA A 120 -1.41 11.98 -24.31
CA ALA A 120 -1.37 13.23 -25.05
C ALA A 120 -0.95 13.03 -26.52
N GLN A 121 -0.04 12.10 -26.80
CA GLN A 121 0.33 11.74 -28.17
C GLN A 121 -0.81 11.01 -28.89
N ILE A 122 -1.40 10.02 -28.23
CA ILE A 122 -2.51 9.22 -28.78
C ILE A 122 -3.73 10.11 -29.08
N ALA A 123 -4.04 11.08 -28.22
CA ALA A 123 -5.13 12.03 -28.44
C ALA A 123 -4.98 12.83 -29.75
N GLN A 124 -3.75 13.08 -30.22
CA GLN A 124 -3.51 13.77 -31.49
C GLN A 124 -3.83 12.89 -32.72
N GLU A 125 -3.92 11.58 -32.55
CA GLU A 125 -4.20 10.61 -33.62
C GLU A 125 -5.71 10.55 -33.97
N TYR A 126 -6.58 11.03 -33.08
CA TYR A 126 -8.01 11.08 -33.33
C TYR A 126 -8.37 12.21 -34.29
N THR A 127 -9.15 11.88 -35.32
CA THR A 127 -9.70 12.85 -36.29
C THR A 127 -11.10 13.33 -35.92
N THR A 128 -11.87 12.49 -35.22
CA THR A 128 -13.22 12.79 -34.71
C THR A 128 -13.14 13.17 -33.24
N ASP A 129 -13.88 14.20 -32.81
CA ASP A 129 -13.90 14.73 -31.44
C ASP A 129 -12.50 15.02 -30.86
N ARG A 130 -11.53 15.34 -31.73
CA ARG A 130 -10.10 15.49 -31.38
C ARG A 130 -9.87 16.42 -30.18
N GLN A 131 -10.62 17.52 -30.10
CA GLN A 131 -10.49 18.48 -29.00
C GLN A 131 -10.95 17.90 -27.66
N GLU A 132 -11.91 16.98 -27.67
CA GLU A 132 -12.34 16.26 -26.47
C GLU A 132 -11.26 15.26 -26.03
N TRP A 133 -10.70 14.46 -26.95
CA TRP A 133 -9.57 13.58 -26.65
C TRP A 133 -8.35 14.33 -26.10
N ILE A 134 -8.03 15.51 -26.65
CA ILE A 134 -6.94 16.36 -26.15
C ILE A 134 -7.25 16.86 -24.73
N ARG A 135 -8.49 17.24 -24.45
CA ARG A 135 -8.92 17.65 -23.11
C ARG A 135 -8.78 16.50 -22.12
N GLU A 136 -9.32 15.33 -22.46
CA GLU A 136 -9.26 14.14 -21.59
C GLU A 136 -7.81 13.69 -21.34
N ALA A 137 -6.93 13.78 -22.33
CA ALA A 137 -5.50 13.50 -22.14
C ALA A 137 -4.79 14.56 -21.28
N THR A 138 -5.23 15.82 -21.31
CA THR A 138 -4.67 16.90 -20.47
C THR A 138 -5.07 16.72 -19.01
N ASP A 139 -6.32 16.31 -18.78
CA ASP A 139 -6.88 16.09 -17.45
C ASP A 139 -6.58 14.69 -16.90
N LEU A 140 -6.00 13.80 -17.72
CA LEU A 140 -5.66 12.43 -17.32
C LEU A 140 -4.73 12.44 -16.10
N ARG A 141 -5.14 11.70 -15.07
CA ARG A 141 -4.42 11.46 -13.83
C ARG A 141 -4.44 9.97 -13.51
N SER A 142 -3.56 9.55 -12.62
CA SER A 142 -3.60 8.23 -12.02
C SER A 142 -4.92 8.05 -11.27
N TRP A 143 -5.49 6.85 -11.31
CA TRP A 143 -6.68 6.51 -10.54
C TRP A 143 -6.27 5.74 -9.28
N PHE A 144 -7.11 5.79 -8.24
CA PHE A 144 -6.87 5.02 -7.03
C PHE A 144 -7.92 3.94 -6.83
N TRP A 145 -7.47 2.78 -6.35
CA TRP A 145 -8.37 1.78 -5.79
C TRP A 145 -8.55 2.07 -4.29
N ASP A 146 -9.72 2.58 -3.91
CA ASP A 146 -10.09 2.70 -2.50
C ASP A 146 -10.46 1.33 -1.91
N TRP A 147 -9.44 0.54 -1.60
CA TRP A 147 -9.58 -0.80 -1.04
C TRP A 147 -10.18 -0.82 0.38
N ALA A 148 -10.35 0.33 1.02
CA ALA A 148 -11.00 0.47 2.32
C ALA A 148 -12.49 0.82 2.19
N ALA A 149 -12.93 1.30 1.03
CA ALA A 149 -14.31 1.70 0.79
C ALA A 149 -15.27 0.50 0.77
N GLU A 150 -16.54 0.77 1.02
CA GLU A 150 -17.61 -0.23 0.81
C GLU A 150 -17.74 -0.49 -0.69
N PRO A 151 -17.84 -1.76 -1.13
CA PRO A 151 -18.09 -2.05 -2.53
C PRO A 151 -19.34 -1.33 -3.00
N ARG A 152 -19.22 -0.42 -3.98
CA ARG A 152 -20.37 0.32 -4.52
C ARG A 152 -21.35 -0.61 -5.22
N VAL A 153 -20.83 -1.67 -5.83
CA VAL A 153 -21.63 -2.70 -6.50
C VAL A 153 -21.53 -3.98 -5.67
N PRO A 154 -22.65 -4.49 -5.11
CA PRO A 154 -22.67 -5.76 -4.41
C PRO A 154 -22.09 -6.88 -5.29
N GLY A 155 -21.13 -7.64 -4.75
CA GLY A 155 -20.49 -8.74 -5.47
C GLY A 155 -19.31 -8.36 -6.36
N MET A 156 -18.96 -7.07 -6.49
CA MET A 156 -17.73 -6.61 -7.17
C MET A 156 -16.78 -5.92 -6.18
N PRO A 157 -16.06 -6.71 -5.35
CA PRO A 157 -15.24 -6.14 -4.28
C PRO A 157 -13.92 -5.54 -4.83
N VAL A 158 -13.48 -5.95 -6.02
CA VAL A 158 -12.24 -5.50 -6.68
C VAL A 158 -12.59 -4.77 -7.99
N PRO A 159 -11.83 -3.73 -8.39
CA PRO A 159 -11.94 -3.10 -9.70
C PRO A 159 -11.96 -4.11 -10.86
N GLU A 160 -12.97 -4.03 -11.72
CA GLU A 160 -13.15 -4.96 -12.85
C GLU A 160 -11.93 -5.02 -13.77
N LEU A 161 -11.33 -3.86 -14.09
CA LEU A 161 -10.14 -3.79 -14.95
C LEU A 161 -8.90 -4.45 -14.31
N LEU A 162 -8.90 -4.78 -13.03
CA LEU A 162 -7.82 -5.57 -12.43
C LEU A 162 -8.03 -7.08 -12.58
N ILE A 163 -9.23 -7.55 -12.93
CA ILE A 163 -9.59 -8.98 -12.98
C ILE A 163 -10.09 -9.46 -14.34
N SER A 164 -10.42 -8.53 -15.26
CA SER A 164 -10.87 -8.84 -16.61
C SER A 164 -9.71 -8.79 -17.62
N PRO A 165 -9.40 -9.87 -18.36
CA PRO A 165 -8.25 -9.91 -19.29
C PRO A 165 -8.47 -9.09 -20.58
N LYS A 166 -9.71 -8.71 -20.84
CA LYS A 166 -10.12 -7.94 -22.02
C LYS A 166 -10.95 -6.74 -21.57
N THR A 167 -10.92 -5.67 -22.35
CA THR A 167 -11.77 -4.51 -22.16
C THR A 167 -12.08 -3.84 -23.50
N GLU A 168 -13.21 -3.15 -23.57
CA GLU A 168 -13.58 -2.34 -24.74
C GLU A 168 -12.88 -0.99 -24.71
N VAL A 169 -12.23 -0.66 -25.82
CA VAL A 169 -11.44 0.56 -26.02
C VAL A 169 -11.92 1.26 -27.29
N ILE A 170 -12.19 2.55 -27.18
CA ILE A 170 -12.45 3.40 -28.34
C ILE A 170 -11.09 3.80 -28.93
N THR A 171 -10.80 3.43 -30.17
CA THR A 171 -9.55 3.78 -30.89
C THR A 171 -9.85 4.78 -32.02
N PRO A 172 -8.83 5.40 -32.66
CA PRO A 172 -9.04 6.21 -33.85
C PRO A 172 -9.75 5.48 -35.01
N LYS A 173 -9.72 4.13 -35.02
CA LYS A 173 -10.37 3.28 -36.03
C LYS A 173 -11.75 2.77 -35.60
N GLY A 174 -12.24 3.16 -34.44
CA GLY A 174 -13.50 2.67 -33.85
C GLY A 174 -13.29 1.85 -32.59
N VAL A 175 -14.39 1.31 -32.06
CA VAL A 175 -14.40 0.51 -30.83
C VAL A 175 -13.86 -0.89 -31.10
N VAL A 176 -12.94 -1.36 -30.24
CA VAL A 176 -12.37 -2.71 -30.31
C VAL A 176 -12.34 -3.36 -28.92
N THR A 177 -12.43 -4.68 -28.87
CA THR A 177 -12.10 -5.46 -27.67
C THR A 177 -10.59 -5.72 -27.64
N ALA A 178 -9.88 -5.07 -26.73
CA ALA A 178 -8.42 -5.15 -26.61
C ALA A 178 -7.98 -6.01 -25.41
N ASN A 179 -6.71 -6.44 -25.41
CA ASN A 179 -6.06 -6.92 -24.20
C ASN A 179 -6.05 -5.80 -23.15
N ASN A 180 -6.47 -6.12 -21.94
CA ASN A 180 -6.48 -5.15 -20.87
C ASN A 180 -5.09 -5.05 -20.20
N PRO A 181 -4.34 -3.95 -20.36
CA PRO A 181 -3.05 -3.80 -19.70
C PRO A 181 -3.17 -3.71 -18.18
N LEU A 182 -4.36 -3.46 -17.61
CA LEU A 182 -4.56 -3.42 -16.15
C LEU A 182 -4.68 -4.83 -15.51
N TYR A 183 -4.82 -5.88 -16.32
CA TYR A 183 -4.91 -7.26 -15.87
C TYR A 183 -3.54 -7.83 -15.46
N SER A 184 -2.54 -7.69 -16.33
CA SER A 184 -1.16 -8.12 -16.13
C SER A 184 -0.22 -7.35 -17.06
N HIS A 185 1.06 -7.21 -16.66
CA HIS A 185 2.13 -6.78 -17.57
C HIS A 185 2.78 -8.01 -18.22
N VAL A 186 2.94 -7.99 -19.54
CA VAL A 186 3.64 -9.05 -20.29
C VAL A 186 5.03 -8.55 -20.65
N PHE A 187 6.06 -9.25 -20.17
CA PHE A 187 7.45 -8.90 -20.43
C PHE A 187 7.80 -9.22 -21.88
N GLN A 188 8.16 -8.19 -22.65
CA GLN A 188 8.41 -8.32 -24.10
C GLN A 188 9.87 -8.69 -24.40
N HIS A 189 10.77 -8.48 -23.43
CA HIS A 189 12.20 -8.68 -23.57
C HIS A 189 12.77 -9.53 -22.42
N PRO A 190 13.92 -10.22 -22.62
CA PRO A 190 14.53 -11.01 -21.56
C PRO A 190 14.92 -10.17 -20.34
N PHE A 191 15.47 -8.98 -20.54
CA PHE A 191 15.74 -8.04 -19.45
C PHE A 191 14.49 -7.18 -19.23
N PRO A 192 14.06 -6.93 -17.97
CA PRO A 192 14.74 -7.22 -16.70
C PRO A 192 14.51 -8.63 -16.12
N VAL A 193 13.56 -9.41 -16.67
CA VAL A 193 13.14 -10.72 -16.13
C VAL A 193 14.30 -11.71 -15.94
N SER A 194 15.32 -11.65 -16.79
CA SER A 194 16.52 -12.48 -16.74
C SER A 194 17.36 -12.27 -15.47
N THR A 195 17.12 -11.18 -14.73
CA THR A 195 17.75 -10.89 -13.44
C THR A 195 16.94 -11.40 -12.25
N PHE A 196 15.69 -11.82 -12.46
CA PHE A 196 14.79 -12.16 -11.37
C PHE A 196 15.11 -13.55 -10.80
N PRO A 197 14.98 -13.75 -9.47
CA PRO A 197 15.06 -15.09 -8.90
C PRO A 197 13.88 -15.94 -9.38
N LYS A 198 14.04 -17.27 -9.35
CA LYS A 198 12.89 -18.16 -9.51
C LYS A 198 11.93 -17.98 -8.32
N PRO A 199 10.61 -18.08 -8.52
CA PRO A 199 9.94 -18.46 -9.76
C PRO A 199 9.72 -17.30 -10.76
N PHE A 200 9.96 -16.04 -10.38
CA PHE A 200 9.64 -14.87 -11.21
C PHE A 200 10.30 -14.89 -12.60
N SER A 201 11.56 -15.33 -12.70
CA SER A 201 12.25 -15.48 -14.01
C SER A 201 11.66 -16.57 -14.91
N SER A 202 10.81 -17.45 -14.39
CA SER A 202 10.09 -18.44 -15.19
C SER A 202 8.84 -17.87 -15.87
N TRP A 203 8.35 -16.71 -15.42
CA TRP A 203 7.07 -16.17 -15.82
C TRP A 203 7.20 -15.11 -16.91
N LYS A 204 6.33 -15.19 -17.92
CA LYS A 204 6.30 -14.22 -19.05
C LYS A 204 5.50 -12.97 -18.75
N GLN A 205 4.78 -12.95 -17.63
CA GLN A 205 3.91 -11.87 -17.23
C GLN A 205 3.82 -11.77 -15.71
N THR A 206 3.33 -10.64 -15.22
CA THR A 206 3.02 -10.49 -13.80
C THR A 206 1.84 -11.37 -13.42
N LEU A 207 1.98 -12.07 -12.29
CA LEU A 207 1.01 -13.02 -11.77
C LEU A 207 0.55 -12.65 -10.37
N ARG A 208 -0.73 -12.88 -10.10
CA ARG A 208 -1.42 -12.75 -8.81
C ARG A 208 -2.02 -14.10 -8.44
N TYR A 209 -1.70 -14.62 -7.27
CA TYR A 209 -1.99 -16.00 -6.86
C TYR A 209 -1.56 -17.03 -7.91
N PRO A 210 -0.25 -17.15 -8.21
CA PRO A 210 0.26 -18.06 -9.23
C PRO A 210 -0.16 -19.52 -8.97
N THR A 211 -0.60 -20.22 -10.00
CA THR A 211 -1.00 -21.63 -9.91
C THR A 211 0.17 -22.61 -9.77
N SER A 212 1.36 -22.24 -10.26
CA SER A 212 2.61 -23.00 -10.15
C SER A 212 3.84 -22.06 -10.12
N GLY A 213 5.02 -22.62 -9.87
CA GLY A 213 6.31 -21.89 -9.96
C GLY A 213 7.02 -22.01 -11.32
N ASP A 214 6.39 -22.68 -12.28
CA ASP A 214 6.96 -22.94 -13.61
C ASP A 214 6.40 -21.99 -14.67
N SER A 215 6.87 -22.12 -15.91
CA SER A 215 6.49 -21.22 -17.01
C SER A 215 5.04 -21.34 -17.48
N SER A 216 4.28 -22.33 -16.99
CA SER A 216 2.85 -22.52 -17.28
C SER A 216 1.94 -21.85 -16.25
N ALA A 217 2.50 -21.20 -15.23
CA ALA A 217 1.73 -20.54 -14.20
C ALA A 217 0.80 -19.46 -14.75
N GLU A 218 -0.40 -19.40 -14.17
CA GLU A 218 -1.42 -18.41 -14.44
C GLU A 218 -1.85 -17.73 -13.14
N SER A 219 -2.51 -16.57 -13.24
CA SER A 219 -3.10 -15.90 -12.09
C SER A 219 -4.43 -16.56 -11.69
N ASP A 220 -4.59 -16.90 -10.41
CA ASP A 220 -5.89 -17.30 -9.86
C ASP A 220 -6.65 -16.06 -9.34
N MET A 221 -7.31 -15.36 -10.26
CA MET A 221 -8.08 -14.15 -9.92
C MET A 221 -9.27 -14.44 -8.99
N LYS A 222 -9.78 -15.68 -8.93
CA LYS A 222 -10.85 -16.04 -7.99
C LYS A 222 -10.33 -16.05 -6.56
N LYS A 223 -9.12 -16.59 -6.33
CA LYS A 223 -8.45 -16.51 -5.02
C LYS A 223 -8.14 -15.07 -4.63
N PHE A 224 -7.68 -14.25 -5.56
CA PHE A 224 -7.47 -12.83 -5.29
C PHE A 224 -8.78 -12.16 -4.80
N VAL A 225 -9.86 -12.29 -5.57
CA VAL A 225 -11.15 -11.68 -5.24
C VAL A 225 -11.70 -12.20 -3.91
N SER A 226 -11.62 -13.51 -3.65
CA SER A 226 -12.14 -14.08 -2.39
C SER A 226 -11.29 -13.70 -1.18
N ASN A 227 -9.96 -13.66 -1.33
CA ASN A 227 -9.06 -13.26 -0.25
C ASN A 227 -9.22 -11.77 0.10
N TYR A 228 -9.32 -10.89 -0.91
CA TYR A 228 -9.65 -9.49 -0.65
C TYR A 228 -11.01 -9.35 0.05
N ALA A 229 -12.05 -10.04 -0.43
CA ALA A 229 -13.38 -9.98 0.18
C ALA A 229 -13.37 -10.42 1.65
N ALA A 230 -12.57 -11.43 2.00
CA ALA A 230 -12.41 -11.90 3.38
C ALA A 230 -11.72 -10.87 4.30
N ASN A 231 -10.94 -9.93 3.74
CA ASN A 231 -10.18 -8.93 4.50
C ASN A 231 -10.76 -7.51 4.43
N ALA A 232 -11.65 -7.21 3.48
CA ALA A 232 -12.12 -5.85 3.20
C ALA A 232 -12.72 -5.12 4.43
N SER A 233 -13.41 -5.84 5.33
CA SER A 233 -13.95 -5.24 6.56
C SER A 233 -12.85 -4.89 7.58
N GLN A 234 -11.80 -5.71 7.70
CA GLN A 234 -10.65 -5.39 8.55
C GLN A 234 -9.90 -4.20 8.00
N ILE A 235 -9.56 -4.24 6.72
CA ILE A 235 -8.80 -3.18 6.05
C ILE A 235 -9.48 -1.81 6.21
N ARG A 236 -10.82 -1.76 6.07
CA ARG A 236 -11.62 -0.56 6.35
C ARG A 236 -11.43 -0.06 7.78
N THR A 237 -11.59 -0.96 8.76
CA THR A 237 -11.46 -0.63 10.19
C THR A 237 -10.05 -0.13 10.51
N GLN A 238 -9.03 -0.83 10.01
CA GLN A 238 -7.63 -0.46 10.17
C GLN A 238 -7.34 0.91 9.54
N THR A 239 -7.87 1.21 8.36
CA THR A 239 -7.72 2.51 7.68
C THR A 239 -8.37 3.63 8.49
N TYR A 240 -9.59 3.40 8.96
CA TYR A 240 -10.28 4.35 9.83
C TYR A 240 -9.47 4.63 11.10
N HIS A 241 -8.92 3.60 11.74
CA HIS A 241 -8.12 3.74 12.94
C HIS A 241 -6.77 4.44 12.66
N CYS A 242 -6.09 4.10 11.57
CA CYS A 242 -4.88 4.77 11.12
C CYS A 242 -5.09 6.28 10.98
N LEU A 243 -6.13 6.71 10.24
CA LEU A 243 -6.39 8.13 9.96
C LEU A 243 -6.91 8.92 11.17
N THR A 244 -7.61 8.25 12.10
CA THR A 244 -8.26 8.94 13.23
C THR A 244 -7.49 8.88 14.55
N ARG A 245 -6.60 7.90 14.72
CA ARG A 245 -5.90 7.63 15.98
C ARG A 245 -4.41 7.96 15.93
N LEU A 246 -3.75 7.83 14.78
CA LEU A 246 -2.32 8.11 14.66
C LEU A 246 -2.12 9.59 14.32
N THR A 247 -1.50 10.35 15.23
CA THR A 247 -1.38 11.82 15.10
C THR A 247 0.06 12.30 14.89
N THR A 248 1.04 11.43 15.11
CA THR A 248 2.47 11.69 14.91
C THR A 248 2.98 11.02 13.64
N TRP A 249 3.96 11.63 12.97
CA TRP A 249 4.51 11.11 11.72
C TRP A 249 5.12 9.71 11.85
N GLU A 250 5.95 9.50 12.87
CA GLU A 250 6.63 8.21 13.09
C GLU A 250 5.62 7.05 13.10
N LYS A 251 4.58 7.14 13.94
CA LYS A 251 3.52 6.11 14.08
C LYS A 251 2.66 5.94 12.82
N PHE A 252 2.36 7.04 12.11
CA PHE A 252 1.55 6.98 10.90
C PHE A 252 2.32 6.40 9.71
N SER A 253 3.58 6.80 9.56
CA SER A 253 4.32 6.61 8.31
C SER A 253 4.76 5.18 8.05
N ASN A 254 5.23 4.46 9.07
CA ASN A 254 5.96 3.21 8.87
C ASN A 254 5.69 2.17 9.97
N HIS A 255 5.99 0.92 9.65
CA HIS A 255 5.83 -0.27 10.51
C HIS A 255 6.97 -0.57 11.50
N THR A 256 7.98 0.30 11.61
CA THR A 256 9.15 0.08 12.48
C THR A 256 9.30 1.14 13.60
N ALA A 257 8.24 1.91 13.85
CA ALA A 257 8.22 2.94 14.89
C ALA A 257 8.59 2.34 16.28
N LYS A 258 9.47 3.01 17.03
CA LYS A 258 10.11 2.42 18.23
C LYS A 258 9.54 2.93 19.57
N ASN A 259 8.63 3.91 19.58
CA ASN A 259 8.25 4.65 20.80
C ASN A 259 6.74 4.60 21.14
N ASP A 260 6.44 4.27 22.40
CA ASP A 260 5.12 4.18 23.07
C ASP A 260 4.11 3.20 22.43
N PRO A 261 3.21 2.55 23.20
CA PRO A 261 2.28 1.57 22.63
C PRO A 261 1.45 2.24 21.52
N THR A 262 1.58 1.71 20.30
CA THR A 262 0.71 2.08 19.20
C THR A 262 -0.69 1.50 19.44
N ILE A 263 -1.67 2.06 18.73
CA ILE A 263 -3.10 1.83 18.99
C ILE A 263 -3.88 1.57 17.69
N ALA A 264 -3.16 1.49 16.58
CA ALA A 264 -3.67 1.26 15.23
C ALA A 264 -2.49 0.89 14.30
N ASN A 265 -2.80 0.23 13.19
CA ASN A 265 -1.83 -0.03 12.13
C ASN A 265 -1.34 1.26 11.48
N SER A 266 -0.04 1.34 11.19
CA SER A 266 0.55 2.41 10.37
C SER A 266 0.03 2.33 8.93
N LEU A 267 0.26 3.39 8.15
CA LEU A 267 -0.02 3.38 6.70
C LEU A 267 0.75 2.26 6.01
N GLU A 268 2.03 2.05 6.35
CA GLU A 268 2.86 1.01 5.77
C GLU A 268 2.38 -0.40 6.15
N THR A 269 1.95 -0.62 7.40
CA THR A 269 1.41 -1.93 7.84
C THR A 269 0.18 -2.34 7.02
N ILE A 270 -0.74 -1.40 6.74
CA ILE A 270 -1.93 -1.69 5.91
C ILE A 270 -1.52 -1.87 4.43
N HIS A 271 -0.56 -1.06 3.96
CA HIS A 271 0.02 -1.20 2.63
C HIS A 271 0.63 -2.58 2.39
N ASP A 272 1.40 -3.09 3.35
CA ASP A 272 2.07 -4.40 3.29
C ASP A 272 1.05 -5.53 3.21
N GLN A 273 -0.02 -5.44 4.01
CA GLN A 273 -1.12 -6.39 3.94
C GLN A 273 -1.80 -6.36 2.57
N MET A 274 -2.03 -5.18 1.99
CA MET A 274 -2.60 -5.07 0.64
C MET A 274 -1.69 -5.65 -0.45
N HIS A 275 -0.37 -5.50 -0.33
CA HIS A 275 0.58 -6.17 -1.24
C HIS A 275 0.40 -7.70 -1.21
N VAL A 276 0.33 -8.29 -0.02
CA VAL A 276 0.12 -9.73 0.17
C VAL A 276 -1.26 -10.18 -0.32
N ILE A 277 -2.32 -9.40 -0.06
CA ILE A 277 -3.69 -9.69 -0.53
C ILE A 277 -3.80 -9.63 -2.05
N ILE A 278 -3.05 -8.75 -2.72
CA ILE A 278 -3.09 -8.64 -4.19
C ILE A 278 -2.25 -9.74 -4.82
N GLY A 279 -1.03 -9.96 -4.32
CA GLY A 279 -0.10 -10.90 -4.91
C GLY A 279 -0.38 -12.36 -4.57
N GLY A 280 -0.86 -12.65 -3.36
CA GLY A 280 -0.90 -13.98 -2.79
C GLY A 280 0.51 -14.52 -2.46
N ILE A 281 0.65 -15.23 -1.35
CA ILE A 281 1.94 -15.77 -0.85
C ILE A 281 2.00 -17.30 -0.85
N SER A 282 0.93 -17.98 -1.28
CA SER A 282 0.78 -19.43 -1.15
C SER A 282 0.14 -20.07 -2.39
N PRO A 283 0.68 -21.19 -2.93
CA PRO A 283 1.97 -21.81 -2.56
C PRO A 283 3.20 -21.08 -3.13
N TYR A 284 2.99 -20.13 -4.03
CA TYR A 284 4.04 -19.30 -4.62
C TYR A 284 3.66 -17.82 -4.47
N PRO A 285 4.63 -16.93 -4.19
CA PRO A 285 4.36 -15.50 -4.12
C PRO A 285 4.07 -14.93 -5.52
N GLY A 286 2.95 -14.22 -5.69
CA GLY A 286 2.73 -13.37 -6.85
C GLY A 286 3.60 -12.12 -6.81
N HIS A 287 3.65 -11.37 -7.92
CA HIS A 287 4.56 -10.22 -8.05
C HIS A 287 4.26 -9.14 -7.00
N MET A 288 2.98 -8.85 -6.77
CA MET A 288 2.57 -7.87 -5.75
C MET A 288 2.92 -8.27 -4.31
N ALA A 289 3.25 -9.54 -4.04
CA ALA A 289 3.61 -10.03 -2.72
C ALA A 289 5.13 -10.07 -2.45
N ASP A 290 5.97 -9.65 -3.41
CA ASP A 290 7.41 -9.50 -3.22
C ASP A 290 7.88 -8.09 -3.60
N PRO A 291 8.46 -7.31 -2.67
CA PRO A 291 8.86 -5.93 -2.92
C PRO A 291 9.88 -5.78 -4.05
N THR A 292 10.66 -6.81 -4.37
CA THR A 292 11.67 -6.72 -5.43
C THR A 292 11.07 -6.67 -6.84
N VAL A 293 9.84 -7.16 -7.01
CA VAL A 293 9.17 -7.24 -8.32
C VAL A 293 7.76 -6.66 -8.33
N ALA A 294 7.24 -6.21 -7.18
CA ALA A 294 5.90 -5.62 -7.08
C ALA A 294 5.69 -4.42 -8.01
N GLY A 295 6.73 -3.61 -8.23
CA GLY A 295 6.68 -2.44 -9.12
C GLY A 295 6.35 -2.76 -10.59
N PHE A 296 6.44 -4.02 -11.01
CA PHE A 296 6.10 -4.43 -12.37
C PHE A 296 4.61 -4.78 -12.55
N ASP A 297 3.87 -5.09 -11.48
CA ASP A 297 2.44 -5.41 -11.55
C ASP A 297 1.60 -4.14 -11.63
N VAL A 298 0.59 -4.16 -12.49
CA VAL A 298 -0.19 -2.97 -12.83
C VAL A 298 -1.08 -2.49 -11.70
N ALA A 299 -1.43 -3.38 -10.75
CA ALA A 299 -2.11 -3.00 -9.52
C ALA A 299 -1.25 -2.13 -8.60
N PHE A 300 0.09 -2.16 -8.73
CA PHE A 300 1.02 -1.41 -7.88
C PHE A 300 0.68 0.08 -7.85
N PHE A 301 0.57 0.73 -9.02
CA PHE A 301 0.32 2.16 -9.06
C PHE A 301 -1.10 2.53 -8.64
N ALA A 302 -2.10 1.68 -8.88
CA ALA A 302 -3.46 1.92 -8.38
C ALA A 302 -3.51 1.85 -6.84
N HIS A 303 -2.79 0.91 -6.25
CA HIS A 303 -2.59 0.78 -4.80
C HIS A 303 -1.84 1.99 -4.23
N HIS A 304 -0.68 2.32 -4.78
CA HIS A 304 0.15 3.43 -4.31
C HIS A 304 -0.48 4.81 -4.54
N THR A 305 -1.34 4.96 -5.54
CA THR A 305 -2.16 6.18 -5.67
C THR A 305 -3.13 6.34 -4.51
N ASN A 306 -3.69 5.23 -3.97
CA ASN A 306 -4.51 5.27 -2.76
C ASN A 306 -3.67 5.48 -1.50
N VAL A 307 -2.47 4.91 -1.41
CA VAL A 307 -1.54 5.16 -0.29
C VAL A 307 -1.18 6.66 -0.22
N ASP A 308 -0.88 7.28 -1.36
CA ASP A 308 -0.65 8.72 -1.44
C ASP A 308 -1.91 9.56 -1.11
N ARG A 309 -3.10 9.04 -1.45
CA ARG A 309 -4.38 9.63 -1.04
C ARG A 309 -4.54 9.61 0.48
N LEU A 310 -4.26 8.48 1.12
CA LEU A 310 -4.32 8.35 2.58
C LEU A 310 -3.30 9.27 3.26
N LEU A 311 -2.11 9.46 2.69
CA LEU A 311 -1.15 10.49 3.13
C LEU A 311 -1.75 11.90 3.04
N ALA A 312 -2.40 12.25 1.92
CA ALA A 312 -3.05 13.56 1.77
C ALA A 312 -4.18 13.77 2.79
N LEU A 313 -5.04 12.77 3.02
CA LEU A 313 -6.11 12.82 4.02
C LEU A 313 -5.55 12.98 5.44
N TRP A 314 -4.56 12.17 5.81
CA TRP A 314 -3.91 12.25 7.11
C TRP A 314 -3.24 13.60 7.32
N ARG A 315 -2.55 14.13 6.30
CA ARG A 315 -1.87 15.43 6.38
C ARG A 315 -2.84 16.59 6.52
N ALA A 316 -4.05 16.48 5.98
CA ALA A 316 -5.09 17.46 6.19
C ALA A 316 -5.66 17.40 7.62
N ILE A 317 -5.82 16.20 8.17
CA ILE A 317 -6.30 15.99 9.55
C ILE A 317 -5.24 16.41 10.60
N ASN A 318 -3.96 16.16 10.33
CA ASN A 318 -2.83 16.43 11.23
C ASN A 318 -1.92 17.51 10.63
N TYR A 319 -2.49 18.69 10.37
CA TYR A 319 -1.89 19.68 9.48
C TYR A 319 -0.63 20.40 9.98
N THR A 320 -0.19 20.11 11.21
CA THR A 320 1.07 20.58 11.79
C THR A 320 2.17 19.51 11.76
N ALA A 321 1.82 18.24 11.48
CA ALA A 321 2.75 17.13 11.47
C ALA A 321 3.34 16.91 10.07
N TRP A 322 4.62 16.55 10.03
CA TRP A 322 5.33 16.13 8.82
C TRP A 322 6.51 15.23 9.17
N VAL A 323 7.32 14.85 8.17
CA VAL A 323 8.47 13.97 8.34
C VAL A 323 9.34 14.38 9.52
N SER A 324 9.42 13.51 10.53
CA SER A 324 10.36 13.57 11.64
C SER A 324 11.63 12.79 11.31
N PRO A 325 12.78 13.10 11.95
CA PRO A 325 13.97 12.27 11.85
C PRO A 325 13.68 10.81 12.20
N GLY A 326 14.38 9.89 11.55
CA GLY A 326 14.30 8.46 11.76
C GLY A 326 15.43 7.74 11.02
N GLN A 327 15.28 6.42 10.86
CA GLN A 327 16.28 5.59 10.20
C GLN A 327 15.70 4.97 8.93
N GLN A 328 16.59 4.57 8.01
CA GLN A 328 16.27 3.71 6.87
C GLN A 328 16.78 2.28 7.15
N PRO A 329 15.94 1.37 7.68
CA PRO A 329 16.28 -0.04 7.78
C PRO A 329 16.59 -0.64 6.40
N ASP A 330 17.45 -1.63 6.36
CA ASP A 330 17.87 -2.38 5.16
C ASP A 330 18.59 -1.57 4.07
N GLY A 331 18.68 -0.25 4.21
CA GLY A 331 19.22 0.63 3.18
C GLY A 331 18.38 0.65 1.90
N THR A 332 18.84 1.40 0.92
CA THR A 332 18.30 1.44 -0.44
C THR A 332 19.45 1.44 -1.44
N TYR A 333 19.19 1.64 -2.73
CA TYR A 333 20.24 1.79 -3.73
C TYR A 333 21.25 2.90 -3.37
N THR A 334 20.82 3.94 -2.64
CA THR A 334 21.61 5.14 -2.35
C THR A 334 21.82 5.42 -0.87
N LEU A 335 21.15 4.67 0.00
CA LEU A 335 21.24 4.80 1.45
C LEU A 335 21.82 3.53 2.06
N SER A 336 22.80 3.67 2.93
CA SER A 336 23.31 2.56 3.73
C SER A 336 22.24 2.04 4.69
N ASN A 337 22.37 0.78 5.14
CA ASN A 337 21.52 0.26 6.21
C ASN A 337 21.60 1.14 7.46
N SER A 338 20.42 1.43 8.04
CA SER A 338 20.23 2.28 9.22
C SER A 338 20.72 3.72 9.05
N ALA A 339 20.81 4.22 7.81
CA ALA A 339 21.09 5.62 7.55
C ALA A 339 20.07 6.52 8.27
N GLU A 340 20.55 7.56 8.94
CA GLU A 340 19.70 8.61 9.51
C GLU A 340 19.07 9.40 8.36
N VAL A 341 17.75 9.54 8.39
CA VAL A 341 16.96 10.21 7.37
C VAL A 341 15.97 11.17 7.99
N ASP A 342 15.66 12.24 7.28
CA ASP A 342 14.76 13.29 7.74
C ASP A 342 14.05 13.98 6.57
N THR A 343 13.39 15.11 6.85
CA THR A 343 12.65 15.86 5.84
C THR A 343 13.52 16.42 4.68
N GLN A 344 14.84 16.51 4.86
CA GLN A 344 15.81 17.03 3.90
C GLN A 344 16.57 15.93 3.14
N SER A 345 16.38 14.66 3.50
CA SER A 345 16.96 13.53 2.77
C SER A 345 16.48 13.51 1.32
N ASP A 346 17.40 13.19 0.42
CA ASP A 346 17.11 13.07 -1.01
C ASP A 346 16.20 11.85 -1.27
N LEU A 347 15.07 12.08 -1.93
CA LEU A 347 14.16 11.04 -2.38
C LEU A 347 14.64 10.48 -3.73
N THR A 348 15.80 9.82 -3.71
CA THR A 348 16.37 9.24 -4.93
C THR A 348 15.49 8.08 -5.46
N PRO A 349 15.36 7.91 -6.78
CA PRO A 349 16.12 8.58 -7.82
C PRO A 349 15.40 9.78 -8.44
N PHE A 350 14.43 10.36 -7.74
CA PHE A 350 13.50 11.32 -8.32
C PHE A 350 14.13 12.71 -8.45
N TRP A 351 14.70 12.98 -9.62
CA TRP A 351 15.24 14.29 -9.97
C TRP A 351 14.15 15.35 -10.00
N ARG A 352 14.33 16.42 -9.21
CA ARG A 352 13.51 17.64 -9.27
C ARG A 352 13.90 18.51 -10.46
N ASN A 353 15.18 18.51 -10.78
CA ASN A 353 15.77 19.21 -11.92
C ASN A 353 17.08 18.50 -12.31
N GLN A 354 17.90 19.13 -13.15
CA GLN A 354 19.15 18.55 -13.62
C GLN A 354 20.25 18.49 -12.56
N GLU A 355 20.06 18.97 -11.34
CA GLU A 355 21.08 19.06 -10.28
C GLU A 355 20.69 18.40 -8.96
N GLY A 356 19.41 18.46 -8.57
CA GLY A 356 18.94 18.01 -7.25
C GLY A 356 17.74 17.08 -7.29
N TYR A 357 17.59 16.28 -6.24
CA TYR A 357 16.45 15.40 -6.02
C TYR A 357 15.29 16.12 -5.34
N TRP A 358 14.10 15.52 -5.45
CA TRP A 358 13.01 15.86 -4.57
C TRP A 358 13.34 15.49 -3.12
N LYS A 359 12.79 16.26 -2.18
CA LYS A 359 12.89 16.01 -0.74
C LYS A 359 11.49 16.02 -0.14
N SER A 360 11.32 15.38 1.01
CA SER A 360 10.04 15.40 1.71
C SER A 360 9.58 16.83 2.04
N ALA A 361 10.52 17.76 2.26
CA ALA A 361 10.23 19.18 2.46
C ALA A 361 9.59 19.87 1.25
N ASP A 362 9.82 19.38 0.03
CA ASP A 362 9.34 20.00 -1.21
C ASP A 362 7.94 19.51 -1.65
N ILE A 363 7.45 18.41 -1.06
CA ILE A 363 6.28 17.66 -1.57
C ILE A 363 5.17 17.52 -0.53
N ILE A 364 5.10 18.45 0.42
CA ILE A 364 4.01 18.54 1.40
C ILE A 364 2.66 18.64 0.69
N ASP A 365 2.61 19.50 -0.33
CA ASP A 365 1.43 19.79 -1.14
C ASP A 365 1.46 18.99 -2.46
N THR A 366 0.32 18.43 -2.84
CA THR A 366 0.15 17.71 -4.12
C THR A 366 0.22 18.66 -5.32
N ASN A 367 0.08 19.97 -5.09
CA ASN A 367 0.30 21.03 -6.07
C ASN A 367 1.66 20.96 -6.74
N THR A 368 2.68 20.45 -6.04
CA THR A 368 4.04 20.26 -6.56
C THR A 368 4.04 19.41 -7.83
N PHE A 369 3.12 18.44 -7.95
CA PHE A 369 3.00 17.53 -9.10
C PHE A 369 1.68 17.69 -9.86
N ASN A 370 0.96 18.79 -9.65
CA ASN A 370 -0.24 19.18 -10.42
C ASN A 370 -1.41 18.18 -10.35
N TYR A 371 -1.62 17.58 -9.18
CA TYR A 371 -2.79 16.74 -8.91
C TYR A 371 -3.47 17.12 -7.59
N ALA A 372 -4.72 16.70 -7.45
CA ALA A 372 -5.49 16.73 -6.21
C ALA A 372 -6.35 15.46 -6.10
N TYR A 373 -7.00 15.27 -4.95
CA TYR A 373 -7.99 14.22 -4.76
C TYR A 373 -9.40 14.81 -4.63
N GLU A 374 -10.40 14.07 -5.11
CA GLU A 374 -11.81 14.46 -5.04
C GLU A 374 -12.30 14.69 -3.60
N ASP A 375 -11.64 14.08 -2.61
CA ASP A 375 -11.86 14.28 -1.18
C ASP A 375 -11.63 15.71 -0.68
N PHE A 376 -11.04 16.59 -1.50
CA PHE A 376 -10.80 18.00 -1.18
C PHE A 376 -11.72 18.96 -1.95
N LYS A 377 -12.64 18.44 -2.77
CA LYS A 377 -13.57 19.28 -3.52
C LYS A 377 -14.53 20.00 -2.57
N GLY A 378 -14.61 21.33 -2.70
CA GLY A 378 -15.49 22.17 -1.89
C GLY A 378 -15.09 22.31 -0.42
N THR A 379 -13.85 21.96 -0.05
CA THR A 379 -13.35 22.15 1.31
C THR A 379 -12.80 23.56 1.53
N SER A 380 -12.72 23.96 2.80
CA SER A 380 -12.11 25.21 3.22
C SER A 380 -10.60 25.22 2.96
N GLN A 381 -10.03 26.41 2.74
CA GLN A 381 -8.59 26.63 2.74
C GLN A 381 -8.03 26.85 4.16
N ASP A 382 -8.89 27.12 5.15
CA ASP A 382 -8.49 27.19 6.55
C ASP A 382 -8.09 25.78 7.04
N PRO A 383 -6.85 25.56 7.51
CA PRO A 383 -6.38 24.23 7.91
C PRO A 383 -7.18 23.57 9.02
N ALA A 384 -7.67 24.34 10.00
CA ALA A 384 -8.43 23.78 11.12
C ALA A 384 -9.84 23.36 10.67
N VAL A 385 -10.47 24.18 9.81
CA VAL A 385 -11.77 23.83 9.19
C VAL A 385 -11.61 22.66 8.22
N LEU A 386 -10.55 22.64 7.43
CA LEU A 386 -10.22 21.54 6.51
C LEU A 386 -10.03 20.24 7.28
N ALA A 387 -9.24 20.24 8.35
CA ALA A 387 -9.01 19.06 9.18
C ALA A 387 -10.32 18.45 9.68
N LYS A 388 -11.24 19.30 10.14
CA LYS A 388 -12.58 18.88 10.58
C LYS A 388 -13.42 18.30 9.43
N GLN A 389 -13.43 18.96 8.28
CA GLN A 389 -14.16 18.48 7.09
C GLN A 389 -13.64 17.14 6.57
N ILE A 390 -12.32 16.98 6.51
CA ILE A 390 -11.70 15.72 6.09
C ILE A 390 -11.95 14.61 7.11
N LEU A 391 -11.92 14.92 8.41
CA LEU A 391 -12.21 13.93 9.44
C LEU A 391 -13.67 13.43 9.33
N LEU A 392 -14.63 14.31 9.08
CA LEU A 392 -16.02 13.92 8.80
C LEU A 392 -16.15 13.07 7.52
N ARG A 393 -15.38 13.37 6.46
CA ARG A 393 -15.33 12.53 5.25
C ARG A 393 -14.77 11.15 5.56
N VAL A 394 -13.68 11.06 6.31
CA VAL A 394 -13.07 9.79 6.75
C VAL A 394 -14.05 8.96 7.59
N GLN A 395 -14.80 9.59 8.50
CA GLN A 395 -15.86 8.92 9.25
C GLN A 395 -16.96 8.38 8.33
N ALA A 396 -17.40 9.16 7.34
CA ALA A 396 -18.43 8.73 6.40
C ALA A 396 -17.96 7.58 5.51
N LEU A 397 -16.69 7.59 5.09
CA LEU A 397 -16.11 6.57 4.22
C LEU A 397 -15.83 5.26 4.95
N TYR A 398 -15.26 5.32 6.16
CA TYR A 398 -14.65 4.15 6.81
C TYR A 398 -15.13 3.89 8.24
N GLY A 399 -15.81 4.85 8.87
CA GLY A 399 -16.22 4.76 10.28
C GLY A 399 -17.55 4.04 10.52
N GLY A 400 -18.26 3.62 9.48
CA GLY A 400 -19.62 3.06 9.57
C GLY A 400 -19.78 1.94 10.58
N ASP A 401 -18.93 0.91 10.48
CA ASP A 401 -18.93 -0.24 11.40
C ASP A 401 -18.65 0.19 12.85
N SER A 402 -17.55 0.92 13.08
CA SER A 402 -17.15 1.34 14.43
C SER A 402 -18.20 2.23 15.11
N ILE A 403 -18.81 3.16 14.36
CA ILE A 403 -19.85 4.05 14.87
C ILE A 403 -21.15 3.27 15.12
N ALA A 404 -21.52 2.31 14.26
CA ALA A 404 -22.70 1.48 14.46
C ALA A 404 -22.55 0.60 15.71
N LEU A 405 -21.37 0.00 15.91
CA LEU A 405 -21.04 -0.78 17.10
C LEU A 405 -21.15 0.09 18.36
N ALA A 406 -20.55 1.29 18.35
CA ALA A 406 -20.62 2.22 19.47
C ALA A 406 -22.07 2.62 19.79
N LYS A 407 -22.90 2.93 18.80
CA LYS A 407 -24.32 3.25 19.01
C LYS A 407 -25.10 2.13 19.70
N LYS A 408 -24.74 0.87 19.43
CA LYS A 408 -25.44 -0.31 19.95
C LYS A 408 -24.90 -0.79 21.30
N HIS A 409 -23.59 -0.68 21.52
CA HIS A 409 -22.91 -1.33 22.64
C HIS A 409 -22.19 -0.37 23.59
N ALA A 410 -22.25 0.95 23.37
CA ALA A 410 -21.65 1.90 24.30
C ALA A 410 -22.40 1.96 25.64
N SER A 411 -21.63 2.05 26.72
CA SER A 411 -22.10 2.34 28.07
C SER A 411 -21.48 3.67 28.52
N ASN A 412 -22.29 4.55 29.11
CA ASN A 412 -21.84 5.90 29.52
C ASN A 412 -21.12 6.70 28.42
N GLY A 413 -21.52 6.51 27.15
CA GLY A 413 -20.96 7.22 26.00
C GLY A 413 -19.65 6.66 25.44
N SER A 414 -19.12 5.56 25.99
CA SER A 414 -17.94 4.86 25.47
C SER A 414 -18.23 3.40 25.14
N ILE A 415 -17.58 2.87 24.12
CA ILE A 415 -17.53 1.43 23.82
C ILE A 415 -16.17 0.88 24.21
N ARG A 416 -16.11 -0.35 24.72
CA ARG A 416 -14.86 -1.09 24.88
C ARG A 416 -14.53 -1.85 23.61
N GLU A 417 -13.44 -1.46 22.96
CA GLU A 417 -12.94 -2.13 21.77
C GLU A 417 -11.85 -3.15 22.12
N TRP A 418 -11.80 -4.25 21.36
CA TRP A 418 -10.89 -5.38 21.57
C TRP A 418 -10.07 -5.62 20.31
N ASN A 419 -8.77 -5.85 20.49
CA ASN A 419 -7.82 -6.04 19.41
C ASN A 419 -6.81 -7.14 19.77
N VAL A 420 -6.24 -7.79 18.76
CA VAL A 420 -4.97 -8.51 18.89
C VAL A 420 -3.86 -7.56 18.43
N HIS A 421 -2.87 -7.34 19.29
CA HIS A 421 -1.61 -6.70 18.94
C HIS A 421 -0.57 -7.81 18.68
N ILE A 422 0.03 -7.79 17.50
CA ILE A 422 1.00 -8.77 17.02
C ILE A 422 2.32 -8.05 16.75
N LYS A 423 3.43 -8.62 17.23
CA LYS A 423 4.79 -8.19 16.91
C LYS A 423 5.62 -9.37 16.46
N PHE A 424 6.52 -9.16 15.51
CA PHE A 424 7.49 -10.17 15.09
C PHE A 424 8.67 -9.52 14.36
N LYS A 425 9.78 -10.24 14.27
CA LYS A 425 10.95 -9.85 13.47
C LYS A 425 10.65 -10.06 11.99
N LYS A 426 10.65 -8.97 11.21
CA LYS A 426 10.22 -8.93 9.80
C LYS A 426 10.87 -10.01 8.94
N PHE A 427 12.18 -10.21 9.09
CA PHE A 427 12.99 -11.06 8.20
C PHE A 427 13.15 -12.51 8.66
N GLU A 428 12.51 -12.91 9.76
CA GLU A 428 12.77 -14.21 10.39
C GLU A 428 12.50 -15.39 9.45
N LEU A 429 11.50 -15.28 8.57
CA LEU A 429 11.18 -16.30 7.56
C LEU A 429 11.95 -16.17 6.24
N GLY A 430 12.59 -15.02 5.97
CA GLY A 430 13.28 -14.77 4.69
C GLY A 430 12.38 -14.70 3.45
N SER A 431 11.06 -14.55 3.63
CA SER A 431 10.04 -14.42 2.60
C SER A 431 8.80 -13.72 3.17
N SER A 432 7.90 -13.23 2.31
CA SER A 432 6.62 -12.68 2.77
C SER A 432 5.75 -13.74 3.46
N PHE A 433 5.13 -13.37 4.58
CA PHE A 433 4.23 -14.23 5.36
C PHE A 433 3.12 -13.43 6.02
N SER A 434 2.13 -14.12 6.57
CA SER A 434 1.05 -13.52 7.35
C SER A 434 0.77 -14.30 8.63
N VAL A 435 0.58 -13.57 9.73
CA VAL A 435 0.00 -14.11 10.96
C VAL A 435 -1.51 -13.88 10.91
N LEU A 436 -2.25 -14.98 10.79
CA LEU A 436 -3.71 -15.01 10.67
C LEU A 436 -4.35 -15.15 12.05
N VAL A 437 -5.34 -14.33 12.36
CA VAL A 437 -6.10 -14.37 13.62
C VAL A 437 -7.45 -15.04 13.40
N TYR A 438 -7.78 -15.97 14.30
CA TYR A 438 -9.06 -16.68 14.31
C TYR A 438 -9.75 -16.56 15.66
N ILE A 439 -11.08 -16.58 15.65
CA ILE A 439 -11.90 -16.85 16.83
C ILE A 439 -12.71 -18.11 16.53
N GLY A 440 -12.41 -19.22 17.21
CA GLY A 440 -12.83 -20.55 16.80
C GLY A 440 -12.35 -20.84 15.37
N GLU A 441 -13.25 -21.32 14.50
CA GLU A 441 -12.93 -21.53 13.08
C GLU A 441 -13.11 -20.29 12.18
N THR A 442 -13.51 -19.13 12.76
CA THR A 442 -13.78 -17.92 11.98
C THR A 442 -12.50 -17.11 11.81
N TYR A 443 -12.05 -16.94 10.57
CA TYR A 443 -10.99 -15.99 10.23
C TYR A 443 -11.44 -14.56 10.52
N VAL A 444 -10.61 -13.79 11.21
CA VAL A 444 -10.92 -12.41 11.59
C VAL A 444 -10.10 -11.39 10.82
N GLY A 445 -8.82 -11.67 10.58
CA GLY A 445 -7.88 -10.75 9.94
C GLY A 445 -6.45 -11.23 10.03
N SER A 446 -5.52 -10.45 9.50
CA SER A 446 -4.10 -10.78 9.50
C SER A 446 -3.21 -9.56 9.69
N VAL A 447 -1.96 -9.82 10.06
CA VAL A 447 -0.83 -8.89 9.95
C VAL A 447 0.20 -9.58 9.06
N SER A 448 0.72 -8.86 8.07
CA SER A 448 1.61 -9.42 7.04
C SER A 448 3.00 -8.80 7.11
N ALA A 449 4.02 -9.61 6.85
CA ALA A 449 5.37 -9.15 6.58
C ALA A 449 5.56 -9.07 5.06
N PHE A 450 5.80 -7.87 4.52
CA PHE A 450 6.14 -7.68 3.11
C PHE A 450 7.66 -7.71 2.94
N VAL A 451 8.18 -8.85 2.47
CA VAL A 451 9.60 -9.19 2.54
C VAL A 451 10.04 -9.80 1.22
N ASN A 452 11.25 -9.44 0.78
CA ASN A 452 11.82 -10.03 -0.42
C ASN A 452 12.12 -11.52 -0.21
N SER A 453 11.91 -12.32 -1.26
CA SER A 453 12.34 -13.71 -1.29
C SER A 453 13.79 -13.79 -1.81
N ARG A 454 14.79 -13.82 -0.91
CA ARG A 454 16.20 -14.01 -1.31
C ARG A 454 16.81 -15.25 -0.65
N PRO A 455 17.01 -16.34 -1.41
CA PRO A 455 17.75 -17.53 -0.94
C PRO A 455 19.24 -17.27 -0.71
N GLU A 456 19.86 -16.33 -1.45
CA GLU A 456 21.33 -16.22 -1.52
C GLU A 456 21.97 -15.26 -0.50
N ASN A 457 21.16 -14.43 0.18
CA ASN A 457 21.65 -13.50 1.22
C ASN A 457 21.25 -13.95 2.61
N CYS A 458 21.66 -15.17 2.96
CA CYS A 458 21.63 -15.68 4.33
C CYS A 458 22.42 -14.78 5.31
N ALA A 459 23.25 -13.85 4.82
CA ALA A 459 23.91 -12.80 5.62
C ALA A 459 23.01 -11.60 5.98
N ASN A 460 21.99 -11.27 5.18
CA ASN A 460 21.05 -10.18 5.45
C ASN A 460 19.99 -10.60 6.49
N CYS A 461 19.47 -11.83 6.37
CA CYS A 461 18.60 -12.44 7.40
C CYS A 461 19.32 -12.59 8.76
N ARG A 462 20.66 -12.61 8.78
CA ARG A 462 21.47 -12.68 10.01
C ARG A 462 21.86 -11.31 10.59
N ARG A 463 21.83 -10.23 9.78
CA ARG A 463 22.21 -8.87 10.20
C ARG A 463 21.01 -8.00 10.58
N ASN A 464 19.87 -8.14 9.89
CA ASN A 464 18.62 -7.40 10.20
C ASN A 464 17.60 -8.24 10.98
N GLN A 465 18.12 -9.22 11.72
CA GLN A 465 17.32 -10.08 12.60
C GLN A 465 16.55 -9.30 13.67
N ASP A 466 16.83 -8.01 13.90
CA ASP A 466 16.25 -7.23 15.00
C ASP A 466 15.21 -6.19 14.58
N VAL A 467 14.86 -6.09 13.29
CA VAL A 467 13.75 -5.21 12.86
C VAL A 467 12.42 -5.84 13.24
N GLU A 468 11.91 -5.48 14.41
CA GLU A 468 10.56 -5.81 14.87
C GLU A 468 9.55 -4.92 14.14
N VAL A 469 8.51 -5.55 13.59
CA VAL A 469 7.32 -4.87 13.06
C VAL A 469 6.12 -5.26 13.88
N GLU A 470 5.10 -4.40 13.86
CA GLU A 470 3.88 -4.61 14.62
C GLU A 470 2.62 -4.31 13.82
N GLY A 471 1.51 -4.92 14.25
CA GLY A 471 0.19 -4.69 13.67
C GLY A 471 -0.96 -5.16 14.55
N PHE A 472 -2.17 -4.78 14.13
CA PHE A 472 -3.40 -4.95 14.88
C PHE A 472 -4.49 -5.64 14.06
N VAL A 473 -5.18 -6.60 14.68
CA VAL A 473 -6.43 -7.18 14.16
C VAL A 473 -7.58 -6.82 15.09
N HIS A 474 -8.64 -6.22 14.55
CA HIS A 474 -9.75 -5.67 15.33
C HIS A 474 -10.82 -6.74 15.59
N LEU A 475 -11.10 -7.05 16.85
CA LEU A 475 -11.94 -8.20 17.24
C LEU A 475 -13.39 -7.83 17.50
N THR A 476 -13.69 -6.59 17.88
CA THR A 476 -15.00 -6.20 18.40
C THR A 476 -16.16 -6.60 17.49
N LYS A 477 -16.06 -6.31 16.18
CA LYS A 477 -17.10 -6.66 15.20
C LYS A 477 -17.31 -8.18 15.14
N ALA A 478 -16.23 -8.94 14.92
CA ALA A 478 -16.28 -10.39 14.83
C ALA A 478 -16.84 -11.04 16.11
N MET A 479 -16.51 -10.49 17.28
CA MET A 479 -17.02 -10.96 18.58
C MET A 479 -18.53 -10.76 18.71
N VAL A 480 -19.06 -9.57 18.41
CA VAL A 480 -20.50 -9.30 18.55
C VAL A 480 -21.35 -9.96 17.46
N GLU A 481 -20.77 -10.26 16.30
CA GLU A 481 -21.45 -11.00 15.23
C GLU A 481 -21.50 -12.51 15.53
N LYS A 482 -20.46 -13.05 16.14
CA LYS A 482 -20.34 -14.48 16.41
C LYS A 482 -20.95 -14.91 17.74
N TYR A 483 -20.89 -14.06 18.77
CA TYR A 483 -21.31 -14.40 20.13
C TYR A 483 -22.41 -13.47 20.63
N THR A 484 -23.33 -14.01 21.42
CA THR A 484 -24.25 -13.20 22.23
C THR A 484 -23.54 -12.84 23.53
N LEU A 485 -23.08 -11.60 23.61
CA LEU A 485 -22.31 -11.10 24.77
C LEU A 485 -23.22 -10.24 25.68
N PRO A 486 -23.21 -10.45 27.01
CA PRO A 486 -23.91 -9.56 27.95
C PRO A 486 -23.38 -8.12 27.89
N SER A 487 -22.06 -7.97 27.79
CA SER A 487 -21.38 -6.70 27.58
C SER A 487 -20.06 -6.89 26.81
N LEU A 488 -19.39 -5.78 26.51
CA LEU A 488 -18.02 -5.80 25.98
C LEU A 488 -16.97 -5.65 27.07
N GLU A 489 -17.34 -5.76 28.34
CA GLU A 489 -16.40 -5.66 29.46
C GLU A 489 -15.53 -6.92 29.60
N PRO A 490 -14.35 -6.80 30.25
CA PRO A 490 -13.39 -7.90 30.35
C PRO A 490 -13.97 -9.20 30.92
N ASP A 491 -14.87 -9.13 31.90
CA ASP A 491 -15.44 -10.32 32.54
C ASP A 491 -16.28 -11.17 31.58
N ASP A 492 -16.91 -10.56 30.58
CA ASP A 492 -17.74 -11.25 29.58
C ASP A 492 -16.92 -11.70 28.36
N VAL A 493 -15.88 -10.95 27.99
CA VAL A 493 -15.12 -11.16 26.75
C VAL A 493 -13.90 -12.07 26.96
N ARG A 494 -13.17 -11.93 28.07
CA ARG A 494 -11.94 -12.68 28.33
C ARG A 494 -12.13 -14.20 28.30
N PRO A 495 -13.17 -14.79 28.92
CA PRO A 495 -13.35 -16.25 28.91
C PRO A 495 -13.51 -16.80 27.48
N ILE A 496 -14.28 -16.10 26.64
CA ILE A 496 -14.54 -16.50 25.25
C ILE A 496 -13.25 -16.42 24.42
N LEU A 497 -12.49 -15.33 24.55
CA LEU A 497 -11.23 -15.20 23.84
C LEU A 497 -10.19 -16.22 24.35
N ALA A 498 -10.09 -16.45 25.66
CA ALA A 498 -9.18 -17.43 26.24
C ALA A 498 -9.45 -18.83 25.70
N GLU A 499 -10.71 -19.20 25.47
CA GLU A 499 -11.06 -20.49 24.88
C GLU A 499 -10.87 -20.54 23.36
N HIS A 500 -11.24 -19.48 22.63
CA HIS A 500 -11.44 -19.58 21.18
C HIS A 500 -10.45 -18.80 20.32
N ILE A 501 -9.71 -17.82 20.85
CA ILE A 501 -8.77 -17.06 20.04
C ILE A 501 -7.52 -17.89 19.73
N SER A 502 -7.08 -17.85 18.48
CA SER A 502 -5.85 -18.49 18.03
C SER A 502 -5.18 -17.72 16.90
N VAL A 503 -3.89 -17.98 16.69
CA VAL A 503 -3.13 -17.50 15.53
C VAL A 503 -2.61 -18.67 14.70
N LYS A 504 -2.49 -18.46 13.39
CA LYS A 504 -1.85 -19.38 12.45
C LYS A 504 -0.86 -18.61 11.59
N LEU A 505 0.19 -19.29 11.15
CA LEU A 505 1.17 -18.75 10.21
C LEU A 505 0.83 -19.22 8.79
N GLU A 506 0.71 -18.28 7.86
CA GLU A 506 0.64 -18.54 6.43
C GLU A 506 1.91 -18.00 5.78
N GLY A 507 2.72 -18.88 5.19
CA GLY A 507 3.97 -18.52 4.56
C GLY A 507 4.80 -19.76 4.24
N PHE A 508 5.83 -19.55 3.42
CA PHE A 508 6.76 -20.60 3.00
C PHE A 508 8.18 -20.14 3.25
N LYS A 509 9.05 -21.04 3.70
CA LYS A 509 10.48 -20.77 3.80
C LYS A 509 11.10 -20.58 2.40
N PRO A 510 12.32 -20.01 2.31
CA PRO A 510 12.99 -19.80 1.03
C PRO A 510 13.26 -21.09 0.23
N ASP A 511 13.26 -22.24 0.91
CA ASP A 511 13.37 -23.57 0.29
C ASP A 511 12.05 -24.11 -0.30
N GLY A 512 10.95 -23.36 -0.17
CA GLY A 512 9.64 -23.72 -0.68
C GLY A 512 8.81 -24.64 0.22
N THR A 513 9.26 -24.92 1.45
CA THR A 513 8.47 -25.69 2.43
C THR A 513 7.57 -24.78 3.27
N PRO A 514 6.35 -25.22 3.68
CA PRO A 514 5.48 -24.42 4.54
C PRO A 514 6.15 -24.07 5.87
N ALA A 515 5.99 -22.83 6.32
CA ALA A 515 6.53 -22.37 7.60
C ALA A 515 5.69 -22.83 8.79
N ASN A 516 6.36 -23.12 9.91
CA ASN A 516 5.76 -23.49 11.19
C ASN A 516 5.89 -22.33 12.19
N ILE A 517 4.78 -21.93 12.80
CA ILE A 517 4.73 -20.79 13.73
C ILE A 517 5.65 -20.93 14.95
N SER A 518 5.84 -22.16 15.46
CA SER A 518 6.63 -22.41 16.66
C SER A 518 8.13 -22.49 16.38
N ASP A 519 8.50 -23.01 15.21
CA ASP A 519 9.90 -23.30 14.86
C ASP A 519 10.52 -22.19 14.02
N ASP A 520 9.74 -21.57 13.14
CA ASP A 520 10.22 -20.64 12.12
C ASP A 520 9.90 -19.17 12.45
N LEU A 521 9.09 -18.89 13.48
CA LEU A 521 8.79 -17.52 13.95
C LEU A 521 8.90 -17.36 15.49
N PRO A 522 10.05 -17.70 16.12
CA PRO A 522 10.19 -17.63 17.57
C PRO A 522 10.13 -16.20 18.14
N SER A 523 10.27 -15.17 17.30
CA SER A 523 10.12 -13.77 17.73
C SER A 523 8.67 -13.32 17.93
N LEU A 524 7.70 -14.14 17.52
CA LEU A 524 6.30 -13.78 17.57
C LEU A 524 5.86 -13.42 19.00
N LYS A 525 5.29 -12.23 19.16
CA LYS A 525 4.58 -11.80 20.36
C LYS A 525 3.15 -11.47 20.00
N VAL A 526 2.22 -12.00 20.78
CA VAL A 526 0.79 -11.78 20.61
C VAL A 526 0.17 -11.44 21.95
N ALA A 527 -0.51 -10.30 22.01
CA ALA A 527 -1.30 -9.93 23.18
C ALA A 527 -2.66 -9.38 22.75
N VAL A 528 -3.70 -9.79 23.46
CA VAL A 528 -5.01 -9.17 23.33
C VAL A 528 -5.04 -7.90 24.18
N CYS A 529 -5.54 -6.82 23.62
CA CYS A 529 -5.72 -5.57 24.34
C CYS A 529 -7.13 -5.02 24.15
N SER A 530 -7.58 -4.21 25.11
CA SER A 530 -8.83 -3.48 25.01
C SER A 530 -8.71 -2.04 25.47
N GLN A 531 -9.54 -1.17 24.90
CA GLN A 531 -9.50 0.27 25.14
C GLN A 531 -10.93 0.83 25.14
N LEU A 532 -11.21 1.80 26.02
CA LEU A 532 -12.45 2.56 25.95
C LEU A 532 -12.33 3.62 24.86
N VAL A 533 -13.33 3.69 24.00
CA VAL A 533 -13.40 4.64 22.89
C VAL A 533 -14.71 5.41 22.95
N SER A 534 -14.60 6.74 23.01
CA SER A 534 -15.72 7.66 22.87
C SER A 534 -15.71 8.21 21.45
N TYR A 535 -16.68 7.77 20.64
CA TYR A 535 -16.95 8.38 19.34
C TYR A 535 -17.73 9.68 19.56
N GLY A 536 -17.16 10.81 19.16
CA GLY A 536 -17.82 12.09 19.34
C GLY A 536 -19.17 12.18 18.61
N ARG A 537 -20.09 12.98 19.16
CA ARG A 537 -21.45 13.13 18.63
C ARG A 537 -21.47 14.16 17.50
N GLY A 538 -21.37 13.69 16.26
CA GLY A 538 -21.54 14.52 15.07
C GLY A 538 -20.43 15.57 14.90
N ASP A 539 -20.82 16.75 14.40
CA ASP A 539 -19.88 17.77 13.92
C ASP A 539 -19.04 18.43 15.01
N GLU A 540 -19.37 18.33 16.30
CA GLU A 540 -18.65 19.10 17.33
C GLU A 540 -17.26 18.53 17.64
N GLN A 541 -17.12 17.20 17.66
CA GLN A 541 -15.85 16.51 17.94
C GLN A 541 -15.70 15.24 17.08
N PRO A 542 -15.34 15.37 15.79
CA PRO A 542 -15.26 14.20 14.91
C PRO A 542 -14.06 13.29 15.19
N ARG A 543 -13.12 13.66 16.07
CA ARG A 543 -12.04 12.75 16.47
C ARG A 543 -12.49 11.88 17.64
N PRO A 544 -12.33 10.55 17.57
CA PRO A 544 -12.57 9.69 18.73
C PRO A 544 -11.64 10.06 19.89
N THR A 545 -12.15 10.01 21.12
CA THR A 545 -11.34 10.09 22.34
C THR A 545 -11.02 8.68 22.81
N LEU A 546 -9.77 8.44 23.17
CA LEU A 546 -9.25 7.12 23.51
C LEU A 546 -8.83 7.10 24.98
N GLY A 547 -9.29 6.09 25.72
CA GLY A 547 -8.82 5.80 27.09
C GLY A 547 -7.51 5.02 27.09
N ASP A 548 -7.10 4.53 28.25
CA ASP A 548 -5.88 3.72 28.36
C ASP A 548 -6.03 2.33 27.71
N VAL A 549 -4.94 1.83 27.14
CA VAL A 549 -4.86 0.48 26.60
C VAL A 549 -4.65 -0.50 27.75
N ASN A 550 -5.54 -1.49 27.87
CA ASN A 550 -5.45 -2.56 28.86
C ASN A 550 -5.05 -3.85 28.14
N TYR A 551 -3.86 -4.37 28.44
CA TYR A 551 -3.40 -5.66 27.91
C TYR A 551 -3.87 -6.82 28.78
N HIS A 552 -4.34 -7.89 28.14
CA HIS A 552 -4.85 -9.11 28.74
C HIS A 552 -3.96 -10.29 28.32
N HIS A 553 -2.71 -10.29 28.80
CA HIS A 553 -1.67 -11.26 28.40
C HIS A 553 -2.07 -12.72 28.67
N ASP A 554 -2.89 -12.95 29.70
CA ASP A 554 -3.39 -14.26 30.11
C ASP A 554 -4.28 -14.94 29.05
N ILE A 555 -4.92 -14.18 28.16
CA ILE A 555 -5.79 -14.75 27.10
C ILE A 555 -5.02 -15.66 26.14
N PHE A 556 -3.73 -15.40 25.97
CA PHE A 556 -2.85 -16.19 25.10
C PHE A 556 -2.03 -17.25 25.86
N GLU A 557 -2.18 -17.38 27.18
CA GLU A 557 -1.39 -18.33 27.96
C GLU A 557 -1.48 -19.76 27.37
N GLY A 558 -0.32 -20.37 27.12
CA GLY A 558 -0.21 -21.70 26.50
C GLY A 558 -0.41 -21.74 24.97
N LYS A 559 -0.60 -20.60 24.30
CA LYS A 559 -0.73 -20.50 22.83
C LYS A 559 0.53 -19.91 22.17
N PRO A 560 0.75 -20.14 20.86
CA PRO A 560 1.86 -19.54 20.14
C PRO A 560 1.90 -18.01 20.26
N GLY A 561 3.10 -17.47 20.48
CA GLY A 561 3.34 -16.04 20.62
C GLY A 561 3.01 -15.44 21.99
N HIS A 562 2.58 -16.25 22.96
CA HIS A 562 2.36 -15.75 24.32
C HIS A 562 3.63 -15.18 24.94
N VAL A 563 3.54 -13.95 25.44
CA VAL A 563 4.57 -13.35 26.28
C VAL A 563 3.95 -12.72 27.54
N PRO A 564 4.56 -12.92 28.73
CA PRO A 564 4.15 -12.25 29.95
C PRO A 564 4.29 -10.72 29.86
N ALA A 565 3.53 -9.99 30.66
CA ALA A 565 3.50 -8.51 30.64
C ALA A 565 4.90 -7.85 30.76
N GLY A 566 5.81 -8.42 31.55
CA GLY A 566 7.17 -7.88 31.71
C GLY A 566 8.12 -8.13 30.53
N GLN A 567 7.69 -8.90 29.52
CA GLN A 567 8.46 -9.25 28.33
C GLN A 567 7.80 -8.76 27.03
N TRP A 568 6.70 -7.99 27.15
CA TRP A 568 5.96 -7.42 26.04
C TRP A 568 6.75 -6.33 25.30
#